data_AF-A0AA39UBW5-F1
#
_entry.id   AF-A0AA39UBW5-F1
#
_cell.length_a   1.000
_cell.length_b   1.000
_cell.length_c   1.000
_cell.angle_alpha   90.00
_cell.angle_beta   90.00
_cell.angle_gamma   90.00
#
_symmetry.space_group_name_H-M   'P 1'
#
loop_
_entity.id
_entity.type
_entity.pdbx_description
1 polymer ?
#
loop_
_entity_poly.entity_id
_entity_poly.type
_entity_poly.pdbx_seq_one_letter_code
_entity_poly.pdbx_strand_id
1 'polypeptide(L)'
;MGAPVQPHSPNAPPLPTPVTAITFPLDSTRWYLLGQLEYYLSVQNMAQDLFLRRQMDAQGWIPISLIASFNRVKQITGGIDNGIVRDVLTLSTTVEINAVGDYVRMMGWEQFVLPDAKQSAISVDKLEHRVEVDSEDAKEDEEEEEDDVVFVMGS
;
A
#
# COMPACT_ATOMS: atom_id res chain seq x y z
N MET A 1 -2.75 13.71 -25.82
CA MET A 1 -2.21 12.37 -25.54
C MET A 1 -3.34 11.38 -25.80
N GLY A 2 -3.21 10.48 -26.78
CA GLY A 2 -4.22 9.43 -27.05
C GLY A 2 -3.95 8.18 -26.22
N ALA A 3 -4.96 7.35 -25.97
CA ALA A 3 -4.78 6.07 -25.29
C ALA A 3 -3.83 5.15 -26.09
N PRO A 4 -3.02 4.30 -25.42
CA PRO A 4 -2.22 3.29 -26.11
C PRO A 4 -3.10 2.32 -26.91
N VAL A 5 -2.48 1.50 -27.77
CA VAL A 5 -3.17 0.45 -28.53
C VAL A 5 -3.43 -0.77 -27.63
N GLN A 6 -4.68 -1.27 -27.63
CA GLN A 6 -5.05 -2.39 -26.78
C GLN A 6 -4.42 -3.69 -27.30
N PRO A 7 -3.90 -4.58 -26.42
CA PRO A 7 -3.56 -5.94 -26.81
C PRO A 7 -4.87 -6.65 -27.24
N HIS A 8 -5.03 -6.89 -28.53
CA HIS A 8 -6.30 -7.32 -29.11
C HIS A 8 -6.59 -8.80 -28.81
N SER A 9 -7.76 -9.07 -28.25
CA SER A 9 -8.42 -10.38 -28.27
C SER A 9 -9.84 -10.14 -28.80
N PRO A 10 -10.24 -10.69 -29.95
CA PRO A 10 -11.45 -10.30 -30.67
C PRO A 10 -12.78 -10.56 -29.93
N ASN A 11 -12.73 -11.28 -28.80
CA ASN A 11 -13.92 -11.65 -28.01
C ASN A 11 -13.85 -11.21 -26.54
N ALA A 12 -12.88 -10.36 -26.17
CA ALA A 12 -12.76 -9.85 -24.81
C ALA A 12 -13.41 -8.47 -24.68
N PRO A 13 -14.12 -8.16 -23.57
CA PRO A 13 -14.60 -6.82 -23.32
C PRO A 13 -13.43 -5.83 -23.31
N PRO A 14 -13.64 -4.60 -23.82
CA PRO A 14 -12.58 -3.60 -23.91
C PRO A 14 -11.99 -3.31 -22.53
N LEU A 15 -10.69 -3.06 -22.48
CA LEU A 15 -10.02 -2.62 -21.26
C LEU A 15 -10.50 -1.21 -20.90
N PRO A 16 -10.84 -0.96 -19.63
CA PRO A 16 -11.18 0.37 -19.15
C PRO A 16 -9.96 1.30 -19.23
N THR A 17 -10.23 2.58 -19.49
CA THR A 17 -9.21 3.63 -19.48
C THR A 17 -9.07 4.22 -18.08
N PRO A 18 -7.86 4.65 -17.67
CA PRO A 18 -7.68 5.40 -16.43
C PRO A 18 -8.58 6.62 -16.35
N VAL A 19 -9.20 6.81 -15.18
CA VAL A 19 -9.86 8.04 -14.75
C VAL A 19 -8.80 9.04 -14.29
N THR A 20 -7.73 8.57 -13.66
CA THR A 20 -6.63 9.44 -13.25
C THR A 20 -5.92 10.05 -14.46
N ALA A 21 -5.80 11.38 -14.47
CA ALA A 21 -5.06 12.11 -15.47
C ALA A 21 -3.55 11.95 -15.27
N ILE A 22 -2.93 11.08 -16.07
CA ILE A 22 -1.49 10.86 -16.05
C ILE A 22 -0.78 11.94 -16.89
N THR A 23 0.17 12.64 -16.27
CA THR A 23 0.90 13.76 -16.87
C THR A 23 2.28 13.38 -17.42
N PHE A 24 2.70 12.14 -17.22
CA PHE A 24 3.99 11.60 -17.62
C PHE A 24 3.82 10.36 -18.52
N PRO A 25 4.81 10.01 -19.35
CA PRO A 25 4.72 8.80 -20.17
C PRO A 25 4.67 7.54 -19.29
N LEU A 26 3.66 6.71 -19.51
CA LEU A 26 3.47 5.41 -18.86
C LEU A 26 3.41 4.33 -19.93
N ASP A 27 4.01 3.16 -19.67
CA ASP A 27 3.90 2.03 -20.61
C ASP A 27 2.46 1.53 -20.70
N SER A 28 2.14 0.88 -21.83
CA SER A 28 0.79 0.39 -22.11
C SER A 28 0.26 -0.56 -21.03
N THR A 29 1.12 -1.40 -20.45
CA THR A 29 0.71 -2.36 -19.41
C THR A 29 0.26 -1.64 -18.14
N ARG A 30 1.08 -0.73 -17.62
CA ARG A 30 0.73 0.08 -16.44
C ARG A 30 -0.48 0.99 -16.71
N TRP A 31 -0.60 1.53 -17.92
CA TRP A 31 -1.75 2.34 -18.33
C TRP A 31 -3.07 1.56 -18.25
N TYR A 32 -3.15 0.38 -18.88
CA TYR A 32 -4.36 -0.43 -18.82
C TYR A 32 -4.60 -1.03 -17.45
N LEU A 33 -3.53 -1.38 -16.73
CA LEU A 33 -3.65 -1.87 -15.37
C LEU A 33 -4.30 -0.81 -14.47
N LEU A 34 -3.87 0.46 -14.58
CA LEU A 34 -4.45 1.56 -13.82
C LEU A 34 -5.96 1.68 -14.07
N GLY A 35 -6.37 1.74 -15.35
CA GLY A 35 -7.79 1.80 -15.70
C GLY A 35 -8.57 0.60 -15.17
N GLN A 36 -7.98 -0.60 -15.20
CA GLN A 36 -8.62 -1.82 -14.72
C GLN A 36 -8.80 -1.82 -13.20
N LEU A 37 -7.82 -1.33 -12.45
CA LEU A 37 -7.88 -1.22 -11.00
C LEU A 37 -8.90 -0.16 -10.56
N GLU A 38 -8.90 1.00 -11.23
CA GLU A 38 -9.88 2.06 -10.99
C GLU A 38 -11.31 1.61 -11.32
N TYR A 39 -11.49 0.81 -12.37
CA TYR A 39 -12.78 0.23 -12.69
C TYR A 39 -13.29 -0.68 -11.56
N TYR A 40 -12.46 -1.59 -11.04
CA TYR A 40 -12.87 -2.48 -9.95
C TYR A 40 -13.25 -1.71 -8.69
N LEU A 41 -12.49 -0.66 -8.37
CA LEU A 41 -12.69 0.19 -7.20
C LEU A 41 -13.66 1.36 -7.47
N SER A 42 -14.32 1.38 -8.63
CA SER A 42 -15.27 2.42 -8.99
C SER A 42 -16.59 2.28 -8.22
N VAL A 43 -17.25 3.40 -7.97
CA VAL A 43 -18.59 3.48 -7.35
C VAL A 43 -19.58 2.54 -8.04
N GLN A 44 -19.57 2.50 -9.37
CA GLN A 44 -20.51 1.68 -10.14
C GLN A 44 -20.24 0.18 -9.98
N ASN A 45 -18.98 -0.25 -10.05
CA ASN A 45 -18.64 -1.65 -9.81
C ASN A 45 -18.93 -2.05 -8.37
N MET A 46 -18.54 -1.21 -7.41
CA MET A 46 -18.73 -1.47 -5.99
C MET A 46 -20.20 -1.55 -5.58
N ALA A 47 -21.10 -0.80 -6.21
CA ALA A 47 -22.52 -0.91 -5.95
C ALA A 47 -23.09 -2.31 -6.32
N GLN A 48 -22.53 -2.96 -7.33
CA GLN A 48 -23.05 -4.22 -7.89
C GLN A 48 -22.24 -5.45 -7.46
N ASP A 49 -20.96 -5.29 -7.19
CA ASP A 49 -20.02 -6.39 -6.92
C ASP A 49 -20.03 -6.77 -5.43
N LEU A 50 -20.95 -7.68 -5.08
CA LEU A 50 -21.02 -8.23 -3.72
C LEU A 50 -19.77 -9.02 -3.33
N PHE A 51 -19.05 -9.60 -4.29
CA PHE A 51 -17.82 -10.33 -3.96
C PHE A 51 -16.78 -9.34 -3.43
N LEU A 52 -16.57 -8.22 -4.12
CA LEU A 52 -15.59 -7.22 -3.71
C LEU A 52 -15.97 -6.56 -2.37
N ARG A 53 -17.26 -6.25 -2.16
CA ARG A 53 -17.77 -5.73 -0.89
C ARG A 53 -17.55 -6.68 0.29
N ARG A 54 -17.69 -8.00 0.08
CA ARG A 54 -17.42 -9.01 1.12
C ARG A 54 -15.94 -9.11 1.50
N GLN A 55 -15.05 -8.57 0.70
CA GLN A 55 -13.61 -8.56 0.94
C GLN A 55 -13.16 -7.28 1.66
N MET A 56 -14.04 -6.28 1.78
CA MET A 56 -13.82 -5.11 2.61
C MET A 56 -13.90 -5.50 4.09
N ASP A 57 -12.98 -4.94 4.87
CA ASP A 57 -13.14 -4.85 6.31
C ASP A 57 -14.06 -3.67 6.71
N ALA A 58 -14.27 -3.47 8.00
CA ALA A 58 -15.12 -2.43 8.56
C ALA A 58 -14.67 -0.99 8.21
N GLN A 59 -13.44 -0.81 7.72
CA GLN A 59 -12.87 0.46 7.27
C GLN A 59 -12.64 0.50 5.74
N GLY A 60 -13.24 -0.45 5.01
CA GLY A 60 -13.22 -0.51 3.55
C GLY A 60 -11.94 -1.09 2.94
N TRP A 61 -11.01 -1.61 3.75
CA TRP A 61 -9.73 -2.11 3.25
C TRP A 61 -9.85 -3.47 2.59
N ILE A 62 -9.19 -3.61 1.45
CA ILE A 62 -9.10 -4.83 0.66
C ILE A 62 -7.61 -5.17 0.44
N PRO A 63 -7.19 -6.44 0.62
CA PRO A 63 -5.81 -6.84 0.34
C PRO A 63 -5.45 -6.62 -1.14
N ILE A 64 -4.32 -5.96 -1.41
CA ILE A 64 -3.82 -5.76 -2.79
C ILE A 64 -3.51 -7.11 -3.45
N SER A 65 -3.03 -8.09 -2.67
CA SER A 65 -2.78 -9.45 -3.14
C SER A 65 -4.04 -10.13 -3.70
N LEU A 66 -5.22 -9.82 -3.15
CA LEU A 66 -6.49 -10.30 -3.68
C LEU A 66 -6.78 -9.67 -5.05
N ILE A 67 -6.62 -8.36 -5.18
CA ILE A 67 -6.85 -7.66 -6.46
C ILE A 67 -5.87 -8.16 -7.54
N ALA A 68 -4.59 -8.35 -7.16
CA ALA A 68 -3.56 -8.92 -8.03
C ALA A 68 -3.92 -10.34 -8.52
N SER A 69 -4.72 -11.08 -7.75
CA SER A 69 -5.15 -12.43 -8.11
C SER A 69 -6.19 -12.47 -9.24
N PHE A 70 -6.83 -11.34 -9.56
CA PHE A 70 -7.93 -11.30 -10.54
C PHE A 70 -7.46 -11.63 -11.95
N ASN A 71 -8.28 -12.40 -12.67
CA ASN A 71 -7.94 -12.90 -13.99
C ASN A 71 -7.58 -11.78 -14.97
N ARG A 72 -8.30 -10.64 -14.93
CA ARG A 72 -8.02 -9.53 -15.82
C ARG A 72 -6.71 -8.83 -15.48
N VAL A 73 -6.40 -8.68 -14.19
CA VAL A 73 -5.12 -8.13 -13.73
C VAL A 73 -3.96 -9.03 -14.15
N LYS A 74 -4.08 -10.35 -13.95
CA LYS A 74 -3.09 -11.34 -14.42
C LYS A 74 -2.88 -11.32 -15.93
N GLN A 75 -3.94 -11.17 -16.71
CA GLN A 75 -3.85 -11.07 -18.17
C GLN A 75 -3.10 -9.81 -18.60
N ILE A 76 -3.41 -8.65 -18.00
CA ILE A 76 -2.75 -7.37 -18.35
C ILE A 76 -1.27 -7.41 -17.97
N THR A 77 -0.97 -7.92 -16.77
CA THR A 77 0.40 -8.03 -16.26
C THR A 77 1.18 -9.18 -16.89
N GLY A 78 0.56 -10.05 -17.70
CA GLY A 78 1.21 -11.24 -18.23
C GLY A 78 1.65 -12.25 -17.16
N GLY A 79 1.04 -12.22 -15.97
CA GLY A 79 1.43 -13.04 -14.82
C GLY A 79 2.74 -12.60 -14.13
N ILE A 80 3.21 -11.39 -14.40
CA ILE A 80 4.38 -10.78 -13.75
C ILE A 80 4.07 -10.48 -12.26
N ASP A 81 5.14 -10.29 -11.47
CA ASP A 81 5.18 -9.90 -10.07
C ASP A 81 4.02 -8.99 -9.61
N ASN A 82 3.39 -9.35 -8.48
CA ASN A 82 2.25 -8.63 -7.91
C ASN A 82 2.59 -7.20 -7.43
N GLY A 83 3.87 -6.88 -7.26
CA GLY A 83 4.37 -5.56 -6.89
C GLY A 83 3.98 -4.47 -7.89
N ILE A 84 3.84 -4.81 -9.19
CA ILE A 84 3.38 -3.84 -10.19
C ILE A 84 1.97 -3.31 -9.89
N VAL A 85 1.12 -4.12 -9.25
CA VAL A 85 -0.25 -3.71 -8.88
C VAL A 85 -0.19 -2.64 -7.81
N ARG A 86 0.64 -2.84 -6.77
CA ARG A 86 0.87 -1.83 -5.73
C ARG A 86 1.40 -0.54 -6.34
N ASP A 87 2.45 -0.62 -7.16
CA ASP A 87 3.06 0.55 -7.79
C ASP A 87 2.05 1.34 -8.62
N VAL A 88 1.23 0.65 -9.42
CA VAL A 88 0.22 1.31 -10.25
C VAL A 88 -0.92 1.89 -9.41
N LEU A 89 -1.33 1.25 -8.31
CA LEU A 89 -2.31 1.83 -7.40
C LEU A 89 -1.82 3.16 -6.80
N THR A 90 -0.51 3.34 -6.57
CA THR A 90 0.03 4.62 -6.05
C THR A 90 -0.20 5.78 -7.01
N LEU A 91 -0.41 5.49 -8.30
CA LEU A 91 -0.69 6.50 -9.30
C LEU A 91 -2.15 6.95 -9.30
N SER A 92 -3.06 6.15 -8.73
CA SER A 92 -4.49 6.43 -8.80
C SER A 92 -4.90 7.50 -7.79
N THR A 93 -5.72 8.45 -8.25
CA THR A 93 -6.31 9.52 -7.44
C THR A 93 -7.66 9.14 -6.81
N THR A 94 -8.15 7.94 -7.10
CA THR A 94 -9.50 7.49 -6.70
C THR A 94 -9.47 6.46 -5.56
N VAL A 95 -8.29 6.14 -5.05
CA VAL A 95 -8.04 5.08 -4.06
C VAL A 95 -7.03 5.55 -3.03
N GLU A 96 -7.03 4.88 -1.87
CA GLU A 96 -6.03 5.05 -0.83
C GLU A 96 -5.31 3.74 -0.57
N ILE A 97 -4.01 3.82 -0.30
CA ILE A 97 -3.18 2.68 0.08
C ILE A 97 -2.76 2.86 1.55
N ASN A 98 -2.80 1.79 2.33
CA ASN A 98 -2.37 1.85 3.72
C ASN A 98 -0.85 2.10 3.84
N ALA A 99 -0.38 2.51 5.02
CA ALA A 99 1.03 2.88 5.24
C ALA A 99 2.05 1.77 4.86
N VAL A 100 1.69 0.50 5.07
CA VAL A 100 2.56 -0.64 4.72
C VAL A 100 2.55 -0.92 3.22
N GLY A 101 1.44 -0.61 2.55
CA GLY A 101 1.21 -0.81 1.12
C GLY A 101 0.75 -2.20 0.73
N ASP A 102 0.03 -2.88 1.62
CA ASP A 102 -0.55 -4.21 1.40
C ASP A 102 -2.07 -4.17 1.19
N TYR A 103 -2.70 -3.04 1.51
CA TYR A 103 -4.15 -2.87 1.43
C TYR A 103 -4.51 -1.60 0.68
N VAL A 104 -5.64 -1.67 -0.02
CA VAL A 104 -6.23 -0.58 -0.78
C VAL A 104 -7.69 -0.41 -0.40
N ARG A 105 -8.19 0.82 -0.42
CA ARG A 105 -9.62 1.12 -0.34
C ARG A 105 -10.00 2.20 -1.34
N MET A 106 -11.25 2.22 -1.77
CA MET A 106 -11.76 3.29 -2.64
C MET A 106 -12.10 4.55 -1.85
N MET A 107 -12.16 5.71 -2.51
CA MET A 107 -12.76 6.90 -1.93
C MET A 107 -14.27 6.72 -1.70
N GLY A 108 -14.79 7.16 -0.55
CA GLY A 108 -16.22 7.03 -0.22
C GLY A 108 -16.68 5.59 0.04
N TRP A 109 -15.78 4.75 0.56
CA TRP A 109 -15.99 3.32 0.85
C TRP A 109 -17.10 3.05 1.87
N GLU A 110 -17.42 4.02 2.73
CA GLU A 110 -18.30 3.87 3.91
C GLU A 110 -19.67 3.30 3.55
N GLN A 111 -20.21 3.69 2.39
CA GLN A 111 -21.53 3.25 1.92
C GLN A 111 -21.54 1.81 1.35
N PHE A 112 -20.36 1.25 1.07
CA PHE A 112 -20.22 -0.07 0.43
C PHE A 112 -19.89 -1.19 1.43
N VAL A 113 -19.42 -0.82 2.63
CA VAL A 113 -19.15 -1.76 3.73
C VAL A 113 -20.44 -2.47 4.13
N LEU A 114 -20.34 -3.79 4.28
CA LEU A 114 -21.46 -4.61 4.69
C LEU A 114 -21.65 -4.59 6.22
N PRO A 115 -22.88 -4.75 6.73
CA PRO A 115 -23.14 -4.73 8.17
C PRO A 115 -22.43 -5.88 8.92
N ASP A 116 -22.10 -6.97 8.24
CA ASP A 116 -21.35 -8.12 8.76
C ASP A 116 -19.84 -8.05 8.47
N ALA A 117 -19.33 -6.89 8.03
CA ALA A 117 -17.91 -6.70 7.75
C ALA A 117 -17.04 -6.98 8.99
N LYS A 118 -15.91 -7.64 8.74
CA LYS A 118 -14.94 -7.98 9.79
C LYS A 118 -14.30 -6.71 10.34
N GLN A 119 -13.98 -6.70 11.63
CA GLN A 119 -13.22 -5.60 12.23
C GLN A 119 -11.89 -5.42 11.50
N SER A 120 -11.52 -4.16 11.25
CA SER A 120 -10.30 -3.82 10.56
C SER A 120 -9.08 -4.14 11.40
N ALA A 121 -8.15 -4.88 10.81
CA ALA A 121 -6.84 -5.15 11.41
C ALA A 121 -5.85 -3.99 11.21
N ILE A 122 -6.21 -2.99 10.41
CA ILE A 122 -5.36 -1.86 10.03
C ILE A 122 -5.67 -0.69 10.96
N SER A 123 -4.99 -0.66 12.10
CA SER A 123 -5.04 0.51 12.99
C SER A 123 -4.30 1.68 12.33
N VAL A 124 -5.02 2.78 12.08
CA VAL A 124 -4.43 4.09 11.71
C VAL A 124 -3.45 4.63 12.77
N ASP A 125 -3.46 4.06 13.98
CA ASP A 125 -2.78 4.56 15.18
C ASP A 125 -1.34 4.02 15.40
N LYS A 126 -0.87 3.03 14.63
CA LYS A 126 0.44 2.39 14.91
C LYS A 126 1.66 3.19 14.42
N LEU A 127 1.52 4.49 14.17
CA LEU A 127 2.62 5.35 13.73
C LEU A 127 3.06 6.36 14.80
N GLU A 128 2.27 6.63 15.83
CA GLU A 128 2.61 7.69 16.81
C GLU A 128 3.46 7.20 18.00
N HIS A 129 3.67 5.90 18.18
CA HIS A 129 4.45 5.38 19.33
C HIS A 129 5.92 5.04 19.02
N ARG A 130 6.52 5.68 18.01
CA ARG A 130 7.89 5.37 17.57
C ARG A 130 8.89 6.53 17.64
N VAL A 131 8.50 7.67 18.22
CA VAL A 131 9.36 8.85 18.35
C VAL A 131 9.36 9.37 19.78
N GLU A 132 9.71 8.55 20.77
CA GLU A 132 10.26 9.05 22.04
C GLU A 132 11.30 8.04 22.57
N VAL A 133 12.38 8.58 23.15
CA VAL A 133 13.52 7.93 23.82
C VAL A 133 14.72 7.53 22.92
N ASP A 134 15.51 8.54 22.53
CA ASP A 134 16.98 8.46 22.67
C ASP A 134 17.51 9.89 22.88
N SER A 135 17.44 10.35 24.13
CA SER A 135 18.01 11.63 24.57
C SER A 135 18.29 11.51 26.07
N GLU A 136 19.32 10.75 26.43
CA GLU A 136 19.88 10.77 27.79
C GLU A 136 21.36 11.13 27.73
N ASP A 137 21.55 12.45 27.66
CA ASP A 137 22.40 13.29 28.51
C ASP A 137 23.57 12.64 29.27
N ALA A 138 24.73 13.28 29.07
CA ALA A 138 26.00 13.04 29.74
C ALA A 138 25.96 13.30 31.26
N LYS A 139 26.71 12.52 32.04
CA LYS A 139 27.29 12.97 33.30
C LYS A 139 28.72 12.47 33.48
N GLU A 140 29.59 13.45 33.70
CA GLU A 140 30.95 13.34 34.23
C GLU A 140 30.90 12.89 35.69
N ASP A 141 31.85 12.03 36.08
CA ASP A 141 32.29 11.89 37.47
C ASP A 141 33.82 11.76 37.45
N GLU A 142 34.50 12.90 37.65
CA GLU A 142 35.85 12.97 38.19
C GLU A 142 35.73 12.96 39.71
N GLU A 143 36.32 11.99 40.40
CA GLU A 143 36.90 12.22 41.73
C GLU A 143 38.23 11.45 41.82
N GLU A 144 39.32 12.22 41.90
CA GLU A 144 40.62 11.80 42.41
C GLU A 144 40.51 11.54 43.92
N GLU A 145 41.12 10.46 44.40
CA GLU A 145 41.76 10.53 45.72
C GLU A 145 43.07 9.72 45.70
N GLU A 146 44.10 10.40 46.17
CA GLU A 146 45.51 10.06 46.24
C GLU A 146 45.75 9.09 47.41
N ASP A 147 46.75 8.19 47.32
CA ASP A 147 47.61 7.86 48.48
C ASP A 147 48.78 6.94 48.07
N ASP A 148 49.94 7.59 47.93
CA ASP A 148 51.27 7.29 48.47
C ASP A 148 51.81 5.83 48.60
N VAL A 149 52.88 5.59 47.82
CA VAL A 149 54.25 5.19 48.27
C VAL A 149 54.60 3.75 48.70
N VAL A 150 55.35 3.10 47.79
CA VAL A 150 56.63 2.34 47.94
C VAL A 150 56.64 1.01 48.69
N PHE A 151 57.22 -0.04 48.07
CA PHE A 151 58.44 -0.74 48.56
C PHE A 151 59.07 -1.64 47.47
N VAL A 152 60.36 -1.40 47.23
CA VAL A 152 61.30 -2.21 46.43
C VAL A 152 61.93 -3.29 47.31
N MET A 153 62.10 -4.52 46.80
CA MET A 153 63.30 -5.40 46.89
C MET A 153 62.94 -6.81 46.42
N GLY A 154 63.60 -7.37 45.38
CA GLY A 154 64.79 -8.24 45.52
C GLY A 154 64.33 -9.71 45.51
N SER A 155 64.89 -10.65 44.75
CA SER A 155 66.29 -10.90 44.39
C SER A 155 66.39 -11.69 43.08
#